data_AF-A0A7S1UN27-F1
#
_entry.id   AF-A0A7S1UN27-F1
#
_cell.length_a   1.000
_cell.length_b   1.000
_cell.length_c   1.000
_cell.angle_alpha   90.00
_cell.angle_beta   90.00
_cell.angle_gamma   90.00
#
_symmetry.space_group_name_H-M   'P 1'
#
loop_
_entity.id
_entity.type
_entity.pdbx_description
1 polymer ?
#
loop_
_entity_poly.entity_id
_entity_poly.type
_entity_poly.pdbx_seq_one_letter_code
_entity_poly.pdbx_strand_id
1 'polypeptide(L)'
;EARISNRNPLLMSSLHATTRTTTKTSSEAFVPTRLSRKKGLSLLDDVILPQQQYGERIEFGRDAQGLDGSTLVLGSDPLMSFTYGEFPTPSTDQLVDRALQYIQQDDNAPSLNFIDLGSGCGRLVFYTALTRGDSQRPWHVHGIEISDILHKVATERGLQSGLQAGHFFPTTTTENNPLTDNAATCDMNTLSLHLGPADKFSDLLGKAHIIFAYSTTWETSGFSGELGAMILDHSWNELLAQSCSKGCIVITTDRALDPSYGWELLCPSLEVENREVAGSMGYIQVLR
;
A
#
# COMPACT_ATOMS: atom_id res chain seq x y z
N GLU A 1 41.41 0.98 -35.55
CA GLU A 1 41.33 2.24 -34.78
C GLU A 1 40.11 3.02 -35.22
N ALA A 2 39.10 3.13 -34.36
CA ALA A 2 38.09 4.18 -34.34
C ALA A 2 37.33 4.04 -33.02
N ARG A 3 37.69 4.88 -32.05
CA ARG A 3 37.08 4.96 -30.72
C ARG A 3 35.68 5.56 -30.85
N ILE A 4 34.66 4.82 -30.44
CA ILE A 4 33.32 5.38 -30.17
C ILE A 4 33.30 5.74 -28.68
N SER A 5 33.30 7.04 -28.44
CA SER A 5 33.29 7.69 -27.13
C SER A 5 31.91 7.60 -26.48
N ASN A 6 31.88 7.05 -25.27
CA ASN A 6 31.00 7.32 -24.13
C ASN A 6 29.57 7.83 -24.43
N ARG A 7 28.60 6.91 -24.31
CA ARG A 7 27.24 7.27 -23.87
C ARG A 7 27.16 7.14 -22.36
N ASN A 8 26.77 8.23 -21.72
CA ASN A 8 26.48 8.30 -20.29
C ASN A 8 25.44 7.26 -19.86
N PRO A 9 25.66 6.53 -18.75
CA PRO A 9 24.56 5.96 -17.98
C PRO A 9 23.86 7.14 -17.30
N LEU A 10 22.53 7.26 -17.46
CA LEU A 10 21.76 8.18 -16.63
C LEU A 10 21.78 7.62 -15.21
N LEU A 11 22.74 8.15 -14.45
CA LEU A 11 22.81 8.06 -13.01
C LEU A 11 21.49 8.54 -12.41
N MET A 12 20.88 7.65 -11.61
CA MET A 12 20.47 7.99 -10.26
C MET A 12 21.62 8.74 -9.56
N SER A 13 21.70 10.05 -9.76
CA SER A 13 22.44 10.93 -8.88
C SER A 13 21.67 12.22 -8.72
N SER A 14 21.24 12.47 -7.49
CA SER A 14 20.87 13.80 -7.01
C SER A 14 19.69 14.43 -7.77
N LEU A 15 18.50 13.87 -7.59
CA LEU A 15 17.41 14.77 -7.22
C LEU A 15 17.87 15.46 -5.94
N HIS A 16 18.07 16.76 -6.00
CA HIS A 16 18.35 17.57 -4.83
C HIS A 16 17.30 17.26 -3.77
N ALA A 17 17.69 16.43 -2.80
CA ALA A 17 17.15 16.45 -1.47
C ALA A 17 17.46 17.85 -0.94
N THR A 18 16.59 18.80 -1.27
CA THR A 18 16.37 19.94 -0.40
C THR A 18 16.02 19.29 0.92
N THR A 19 16.92 19.37 1.88
CA THR A 19 16.72 18.94 3.27
C THR A 19 15.65 19.85 3.89
N ARG A 20 14.41 19.74 3.39
CA ARG A 20 13.24 19.96 4.21
C ARG A 20 13.29 18.83 5.20
N THR A 21 13.48 19.17 6.46
CA THR A 21 13.03 18.39 7.60
C THR A 21 11.61 17.93 7.29
N THR A 22 11.46 16.71 6.75
CA THR A 22 10.15 16.10 6.51
C THR A 22 9.61 15.75 7.87
N THR A 23 8.88 16.69 8.46
CA THR A 23 7.96 16.38 9.55
C THR A 23 7.09 15.22 9.08
N LYS A 24 7.19 14.07 9.76
CA LYS A 24 6.29 12.94 9.55
C LYS A 24 4.86 13.45 9.73
N THR A 25 4.13 13.64 8.64
CA THR A 25 2.71 13.96 8.70
C THR A 25 1.96 12.65 8.66
N SER A 26 1.21 12.39 9.73
CA SER A 26 0.29 11.25 9.80
C SER A 26 -1.11 11.77 10.08
N SER A 27 -2.08 11.23 9.37
CA SER A 27 -3.51 11.45 9.63
C SER A 27 -4.12 10.13 10.07
N GLU A 28 -4.91 10.14 11.13
CA GLU A 28 -5.46 8.92 11.73
C GLU A 28 -6.96 9.05 12.00
N ALA A 29 -7.69 7.94 11.87
CA ALA A 29 -9.09 7.86 12.23
C ALA A 29 -9.49 6.47 12.75
N PHE A 30 -10.51 6.45 13.61
CA PHE A 30 -11.22 5.25 14.02
C PHE A 30 -12.28 4.86 13.00
N VAL A 31 -12.49 3.56 12.85
CA VAL A 31 -13.52 2.96 11.98
C VAL A 31 -14.37 1.99 12.83
N PRO A 32 -15.47 2.46 13.43
CA PRO A 32 -16.25 1.65 14.38
C PRO A 32 -17.13 0.60 13.70
N THR A 33 -17.49 0.82 12.43
CA THR A 33 -18.46 -0.04 11.73
C THR A 33 -17.73 -0.98 10.78
N ARG A 34 -17.75 -2.27 11.11
CA ARG A 34 -17.39 -3.32 10.15
C ARG A 34 -18.50 -3.50 9.13
N LEU A 35 -18.18 -3.25 7.88
CA LEU A 35 -19.07 -3.48 6.74
C LEU A 35 -18.77 -4.83 6.10
N SER A 36 -19.80 -5.49 5.59
CA SER A 36 -19.59 -6.58 4.63
C SER A 36 -18.78 -6.06 3.44
N ARG A 37 -17.92 -6.88 2.83
CA ARG A 37 -17.11 -6.52 1.64
C ARG A 37 -17.90 -5.76 0.56
N LYS A 38 -19.08 -6.25 0.20
CA LYS A 38 -19.98 -5.59 -0.77
C LYS A 38 -20.39 -4.17 -0.36
N LYS A 39 -20.74 -3.97 0.92
CA LYS A 39 -21.11 -2.65 1.46
C LYS A 39 -19.90 -1.73 1.59
N GLY A 40 -18.76 -2.26 2.03
CA GLY A 40 -17.51 -1.49 2.11
C GLY A 40 -17.05 -1.02 0.74
N LEU A 41 -17.17 -1.87 -0.28
CA LEU A 41 -16.85 -1.50 -1.67
C LEU A 41 -17.81 -0.43 -2.21
N SER A 42 -19.11 -0.59 -2.03
CA SER A 42 -20.08 0.44 -2.44
C SER A 42 -19.83 1.77 -1.73
N LEU A 43 -19.61 1.76 -0.41
CA LEU A 43 -19.27 2.99 0.32
C LEU A 43 -17.99 3.64 -0.21
N LEU A 44 -16.97 2.82 -0.52
CA LEU A 44 -15.72 3.30 -1.08
C LEU A 44 -15.95 3.96 -2.45
N ASP A 45 -16.62 3.27 -3.36
CA ASP A 45 -16.80 3.69 -4.75
C ASP A 45 -17.90 4.75 -4.95
N ASP A 46 -18.77 4.95 -3.96
CA ASP A 46 -19.89 5.91 -4.04
C ASP A 46 -19.63 7.18 -3.21
N VAL A 47 -18.83 7.09 -2.14
CA VAL A 47 -18.68 8.18 -1.16
C VAL A 47 -17.22 8.56 -0.90
N ILE A 48 -16.37 7.61 -0.53
CA ILE A 48 -15.02 7.91 -0.02
C ILE A 48 -14.06 8.26 -1.16
N LEU A 49 -13.99 7.42 -2.19
CA LEU A 49 -13.22 7.63 -3.41
C LEU A 49 -14.12 7.33 -4.62
N PRO A 50 -15.04 8.24 -4.97
CA PRO A 50 -16.08 7.96 -5.95
C PRO A 50 -15.52 7.46 -7.29
N GLN A 51 -16.13 6.43 -7.88
CA GLN A 51 -15.65 5.82 -9.12
C GLN A 51 -15.71 6.80 -10.30
N GLN A 52 -16.62 7.78 -10.27
CA GLN A 52 -16.69 8.84 -11.28
C GLN A 52 -15.46 9.75 -11.28
N GLN A 53 -14.69 9.78 -10.18
CA GLN A 53 -13.44 10.52 -10.05
C GLN A 53 -12.20 9.66 -10.35
N TYR A 54 -12.37 8.43 -10.85
CA TYR A 54 -11.25 7.54 -11.15
C TYR A 54 -10.24 8.18 -12.11
N GLY A 55 -10.72 8.79 -13.21
CA GLY A 55 -9.86 9.45 -14.19
C GLY A 55 -8.98 10.54 -13.58
N GLU A 56 -9.54 11.35 -12.67
CA GLU A 56 -8.80 12.41 -11.96
C GLU A 56 -7.71 11.82 -11.06
N ARG A 57 -7.97 10.68 -10.40
CA ARG A 57 -6.96 9.99 -9.58
C ARG A 57 -5.82 9.43 -10.42
N ILE A 58 -6.12 8.94 -11.63
CA ILE A 58 -5.09 8.53 -12.58
C ILE A 58 -4.25 9.73 -13.02
N GLU A 59 -4.87 10.89 -13.28
CA GLU A 59 -4.15 12.13 -13.58
C GLU A 59 -3.21 12.55 -12.44
N PHE A 60 -3.69 12.53 -11.18
CA PHE A 60 -2.83 12.79 -10.02
C PHE A 60 -1.65 11.82 -9.90
N GLY A 61 -1.87 10.56 -10.26
CA GLY A 61 -0.81 9.56 -10.30
C GLY A 61 0.26 9.87 -11.33
N ARG A 62 -0.14 10.34 -12.52
CA ARG A 62 0.78 10.78 -13.56
C ARG A 62 1.56 12.02 -13.15
N ASP A 63 0.88 13.01 -12.55
CA ASP A 63 1.51 14.22 -12.02
C ASP A 63 2.52 13.88 -10.92
N ALA A 64 2.19 12.93 -10.04
CA ALA A 64 3.08 12.43 -8.99
C ALA A 64 4.37 11.80 -9.53
N GLN A 65 4.33 11.31 -10.76
CA GLN A 65 5.47 10.70 -11.47
C GLN A 65 6.22 11.72 -12.33
N GLY A 66 5.85 12.99 -12.27
CA GLY A 66 6.47 14.07 -13.05
C GLY A 66 6.08 14.06 -14.53
N LEU A 67 5.01 13.35 -14.90
CA LEU A 67 4.48 13.35 -16.27
C LEU A 67 3.53 14.53 -16.43
N ASP A 68 4.04 15.67 -16.89
CA ASP A 68 3.18 16.79 -17.22
C ASP A 68 2.31 16.50 -18.47
N GLY A 69 1.14 17.12 -18.55
CA GLY A 69 0.22 16.97 -19.70
C GLY A 69 0.78 17.48 -21.04
N SER A 70 1.96 18.10 -21.05
CA SER A 70 2.68 18.54 -22.26
C SER A 70 3.74 17.55 -22.74
N THR A 71 4.05 16.53 -21.95
CA THR A 71 5.02 15.50 -22.29
C THR A 71 4.40 14.58 -23.33
N LEU A 72 4.96 14.60 -24.54
CA LEU A 72 4.51 13.76 -25.64
C LEU A 72 4.98 12.32 -25.39
N VAL A 73 4.19 11.57 -24.62
CA VAL A 73 4.45 10.17 -24.31
C VAL A 73 4.12 9.32 -25.53
N LEU A 74 5.15 8.76 -26.17
CA LEU A 74 4.98 7.83 -27.29
C LEU A 74 4.54 6.46 -26.75
N GLY A 75 3.83 5.65 -27.55
CA GLY A 75 3.37 4.32 -27.12
C GLY A 75 4.49 3.33 -26.75
N SER A 76 5.75 3.65 -27.08
CA SER A 76 6.94 2.90 -26.70
C SER A 76 7.70 3.50 -25.52
N ASP A 77 7.17 4.57 -24.91
CA ASP A 77 7.83 5.27 -23.83
C ASP A 77 7.74 4.44 -22.54
N PRO A 78 8.88 4.12 -21.89
CA PRO A 78 8.89 3.42 -20.60
C PRO A 78 8.00 4.10 -19.54
N LEU A 79 7.78 5.41 -19.65
CA LEU A 79 6.90 6.16 -18.76
C LEU A 79 5.43 5.72 -18.84
N MET A 80 4.99 5.08 -19.93
CA MET A 80 3.66 4.45 -20.02
C MET A 80 3.53 3.21 -19.12
N SER A 81 4.64 2.62 -18.67
CA SER A 81 4.65 1.46 -17.77
C SER A 81 4.70 1.85 -16.29
N PHE A 82 4.83 3.14 -15.99
CA PHE A 82 4.86 3.69 -14.64
C PHE A 82 3.66 4.60 -14.46
N THR A 83 2.45 4.07 -14.45
CA THR A 83 1.28 4.87 -14.03
C THR A 83 0.71 4.28 -12.76
N TYR A 84 0.37 5.14 -11.80
CA TYR A 84 -0.54 4.78 -10.71
C TYR A 84 -1.72 3.98 -11.26
N GLY A 85 -2.07 2.89 -10.58
CA GLY A 85 -3.22 2.07 -10.89
C GLY A 85 -3.89 1.60 -9.61
N GLU A 86 -5.20 1.40 -9.65
CA GLU A 86 -5.95 0.95 -8.48
C GLU A 86 -6.10 -0.56 -8.51
N PHE A 87 -5.36 -1.25 -7.65
CA PHE A 87 -5.46 -2.69 -7.58
C PHE A 87 -6.87 -3.12 -7.14
N PRO A 88 -7.52 -4.10 -7.82
CA PRO A 88 -8.89 -4.45 -7.51
C PRO A 88 -9.06 -4.99 -6.09
N THR A 89 -10.06 -4.48 -5.38
CA THR A 89 -10.37 -4.92 -4.00
C THR A 89 -10.80 -6.38 -3.90
N PRO A 90 -11.57 -6.98 -4.85
CA PRO A 90 -11.84 -8.42 -4.81
C PRO A 90 -10.56 -9.28 -4.95
N SER A 91 -9.59 -8.81 -5.72
CA SER A 91 -8.29 -9.47 -5.88
C SER A 91 -7.44 -9.34 -4.63
N THR A 92 -7.45 -8.14 -4.02
CA THR A 92 -6.86 -7.90 -2.69
C THR A 92 -7.46 -8.86 -1.66
N ASP A 93 -8.78 -9.03 -1.65
CA ASP A 93 -9.45 -9.93 -0.70
C ASP A 93 -8.97 -11.37 -0.84
N GLN A 94 -8.78 -11.87 -2.07
CA GLN A 94 -8.29 -13.23 -2.31
C GLN A 94 -6.87 -13.42 -1.78
N LEU A 95 -5.98 -12.45 -2.03
CA LEU A 95 -4.59 -12.52 -1.59
C LEU A 95 -4.47 -12.39 -0.07
N VAL A 96 -5.19 -11.45 0.52
CA VAL A 96 -5.20 -11.24 1.99
C VAL A 96 -5.87 -12.41 2.70
N ASP A 97 -6.98 -12.95 2.19
CA ASP A 97 -7.62 -14.15 2.75
C ASP A 97 -6.69 -15.35 2.74
N ARG A 98 -5.89 -15.50 1.67
CA ARG A 98 -4.87 -16.55 1.61
C ARG A 98 -3.76 -16.30 2.61
N ALA A 99 -3.23 -15.08 2.72
CA ALA A 99 -2.18 -14.73 3.67
C ALA A 99 -2.61 -14.99 5.13
N LEU A 100 -3.87 -14.67 5.47
CA LEU A 100 -4.42 -14.90 6.81
C LEU A 100 -4.40 -16.38 7.24
N GLN A 101 -4.36 -17.33 6.30
CA GLN A 101 -4.24 -18.76 6.62
C GLN A 101 -2.86 -19.14 7.19
N TYR A 102 -1.85 -18.29 6.96
CA TYR A 102 -0.46 -18.52 7.38
C TYR A 102 -0.03 -17.64 8.55
N ILE A 103 -0.84 -16.66 8.94
CA ILE A 103 -0.61 -15.95 10.19
C ILE A 103 -0.78 -16.98 11.31
N GLN A 104 0.32 -17.24 12.01
CA GLN A 104 0.26 -18.02 13.23
C GLN A 104 -0.74 -17.32 14.15
N GLN A 105 -1.84 -18.00 14.46
CA GLN A 105 -2.77 -17.56 15.48
C GLN A 105 -2.02 -17.66 16.80
N ASP A 106 -1.24 -16.63 17.14
CA ASP A 106 -1.06 -16.32 18.54
C ASP A 106 -2.44 -15.86 19.01
N ASP A 107 -3.16 -16.76 19.68
CA ASP A 107 -4.49 -16.51 20.25
C ASP A 107 -4.47 -15.30 21.20
N ASN A 108 -3.29 -14.79 21.57
CA ASN A 108 -3.11 -13.61 22.40
C ASN A 108 -2.79 -12.32 21.64
N ALA A 109 -2.61 -12.34 20.31
CA ALA A 109 -2.34 -11.12 19.55
C ALA A 109 -3.62 -10.27 19.45
N PRO A 110 -3.73 -9.14 20.18
CA PRO A 110 -4.99 -8.43 20.37
C PRO A 110 -5.45 -7.70 19.11
N SER A 111 -4.57 -7.49 18.12
CA SER A 111 -4.87 -6.80 16.88
C SER A 111 -3.99 -7.28 15.73
N LEU A 112 -4.34 -6.87 14.51
CA LEU A 112 -3.53 -7.09 13.32
C LEU A 112 -3.10 -5.76 12.70
N ASN A 113 -1.83 -5.65 12.35
CA ASN A 113 -1.29 -4.51 11.61
C ASN A 113 -1.19 -4.89 10.13
N PHE A 114 -1.93 -4.17 9.30
CA PHE A 114 -1.88 -4.25 7.84
C PHE A 114 -1.25 -2.98 7.29
N ILE A 115 -0.29 -3.11 6.38
CA ILE A 115 0.36 -1.96 5.72
C ILE A 115 0.17 -2.07 4.22
N ASP A 116 -0.41 -1.04 3.61
CA ASP A 116 -0.42 -0.81 2.17
C ASP A 116 0.79 0.07 1.79
N LEU A 117 1.77 -0.53 1.12
CA LEU A 117 3.05 0.10 0.78
C LEU A 117 2.99 0.65 -0.65
N GLY A 118 3.11 1.97 -0.78
CA GLY A 118 2.75 2.68 -2.01
C GLY A 118 1.24 2.82 -2.14
N SER A 119 0.59 3.28 -1.05
CA SER A 119 -0.87 3.25 -0.92
C SER A 119 -1.63 4.18 -1.89
N GLY A 120 -0.92 5.07 -2.59
CA GLY A 120 -1.48 6.05 -3.51
C GLY A 120 -2.57 6.89 -2.86
N CYS A 121 -3.78 6.86 -3.43
CA CYS A 121 -4.92 7.59 -2.87
C CYS A 121 -5.52 6.94 -1.60
N GLY A 122 -4.90 5.89 -1.06
CA GLY A 122 -5.35 5.21 0.17
C GLY A 122 -6.53 4.25 -0.06
N ARG A 123 -6.84 3.88 -1.30
CA ARG A 123 -8.04 3.09 -1.63
C ARG A 123 -8.10 1.75 -0.88
N LEU A 124 -7.00 0.99 -0.85
CA LEU A 124 -6.94 -0.27 -0.12
C LEU A 124 -6.91 -0.05 1.39
N VAL A 125 -6.31 1.03 1.87
CA VAL A 125 -6.33 1.41 3.29
C VAL A 125 -7.77 1.62 3.77
N PHE A 126 -8.54 2.45 3.08
CA PHE A 126 -9.95 2.71 3.43
C PHE A 126 -10.78 1.43 3.34
N TYR A 127 -10.65 0.68 2.25
CA TYR A 127 -11.39 -0.57 2.05
C TYR A 127 -11.12 -1.58 3.17
N THR A 128 -9.84 -1.78 3.49
CA THR A 128 -9.40 -2.77 4.47
C THR A 128 -9.89 -2.38 5.87
N ALA A 129 -9.77 -1.11 6.23
CA ALA A 129 -10.26 -0.60 7.52
C ALA A 129 -11.79 -0.74 7.67
N LEU A 130 -12.54 -0.62 6.58
CA LEU A 130 -14.00 -0.78 6.59
C LEU A 130 -14.47 -2.25 6.63
N THR A 131 -13.68 -3.20 6.12
CA THR A 131 -14.18 -4.55 5.82
C THR A 131 -13.50 -5.67 6.62
N ARG A 132 -12.32 -5.40 7.17
CA ARG A 132 -11.52 -6.37 7.95
C ARG A 132 -11.66 -6.12 9.46
N GLY A 133 -11.02 -6.98 10.26
CA GLY A 133 -11.10 -6.94 11.72
C GLY A 133 -12.48 -7.24 12.30
N ASP A 134 -12.54 -7.33 13.62
CA ASP A 134 -13.75 -7.31 14.44
C ASP A 134 -13.42 -6.86 15.87
N SER A 135 -14.42 -6.84 16.75
CA SER A 135 -14.24 -6.41 18.14
C SER A 135 -13.33 -7.32 18.96
N GLN A 136 -13.07 -8.56 18.53
CA GLN A 136 -12.15 -9.46 19.21
C GLN A 136 -10.72 -9.31 18.68
N ARG A 137 -10.59 -8.94 17.41
CA ARG A 137 -9.29 -8.71 16.76
C ARG A 137 -9.38 -7.54 15.78
N PRO A 138 -9.32 -6.29 16.27
CA PRO A 138 -9.31 -5.11 15.42
C PRO A 138 -8.08 -5.08 14.51
N TRP A 139 -8.21 -4.36 13.40
CA TRP A 139 -7.12 -4.12 12.45
C TRP A 139 -6.65 -2.67 12.53
N HIS A 140 -5.34 -2.48 12.64
CA HIS A 140 -4.67 -1.21 12.44
C HIS A 140 -4.14 -1.20 11.01
N VAL A 141 -4.74 -0.36 10.17
CA VAL A 141 -4.48 -0.31 8.74
C VAL A 141 -3.68 0.93 8.42
N HIS A 142 -2.53 0.78 7.78
CA HIS A 142 -1.64 1.89 7.48
C HIS A 142 -1.40 2.01 5.99
N GLY A 143 -1.44 3.23 5.45
CA GLY A 143 -0.95 3.55 4.12
C GLY A 143 0.36 4.30 4.20
N ILE A 144 1.39 3.85 3.49
CA ILE A 144 2.64 4.60 3.32
C ILE A 144 2.71 5.05 1.87
N GLU A 145 2.78 6.35 1.65
CA GLU A 145 2.86 6.95 0.31
C GLU A 145 3.99 7.98 0.25
N ILE A 146 4.80 7.90 -0.80
CA ILE A 146 5.94 8.82 -1.01
C ILE A 146 5.52 10.11 -1.72
N SER A 147 4.52 10.03 -2.60
CA SER A 147 3.96 11.17 -3.33
C SER A 147 3.12 12.05 -2.43
N ASP A 148 3.47 13.33 -2.34
CA ASP A 148 2.66 14.31 -1.62
C ASP A 148 1.32 14.58 -2.33
N ILE A 149 1.27 14.45 -3.66
CA ILE A 149 0.04 14.63 -4.46
C ILE A 149 -0.97 13.53 -4.10
N LEU A 150 -0.57 12.26 -4.21
CA LEU A 150 -1.46 11.14 -3.92
C LEU A 150 -1.83 11.09 -2.44
N HIS A 151 -0.89 11.41 -1.54
CA HIS A 151 -1.17 11.51 -0.12
C HIS A 151 -2.17 12.61 0.22
N LYS A 152 -2.11 13.78 -0.45
CA LYS A 152 -3.14 14.83 -0.31
C LYS A 152 -4.49 14.36 -0.79
N VAL A 153 -4.58 13.62 -1.90
CA VAL A 153 -5.85 13.04 -2.35
C VAL A 153 -6.40 12.08 -1.29
N ALA A 154 -5.56 11.23 -0.70
CA ALA A 154 -5.96 10.32 0.37
C ALA A 154 -6.48 11.08 1.60
N THR A 155 -5.76 12.09 2.07
CA THR A 155 -6.07 12.80 3.32
C THR A 155 -7.13 13.88 3.19
N GLU A 156 -7.09 14.70 2.14
CA GLU A 156 -7.99 15.84 1.95
C GLU A 156 -9.31 15.46 1.26
N ARG A 157 -9.33 14.34 0.51
CA ARG A 157 -10.55 13.84 -0.13
C ARG A 157 -11.05 12.56 0.53
N GLY A 158 -10.30 11.48 0.45
CA GLY A 158 -10.75 10.17 0.94
C GLY A 158 -11.12 10.18 2.42
N LEU A 159 -10.16 10.56 3.27
CA LEU A 159 -10.36 10.61 4.72
C LEU A 159 -11.44 11.64 5.11
N GLN A 160 -11.44 12.84 4.52
CA GLN A 160 -12.47 13.85 4.80
C GLN A 160 -13.86 13.41 4.38
N SER A 161 -14.03 12.77 3.22
CA SER A 161 -15.32 12.23 2.76
C SER A 161 -15.86 11.18 3.75
N GLY A 162 -15.00 10.28 4.23
CA GLY A 162 -15.42 9.28 5.22
C GLY A 162 -15.74 9.88 6.60
N LEU A 163 -15.04 10.94 7.01
CA LEU A 163 -15.37 11.71 8.23
C LEU A 163 -16.72 12.43 8.09
N GLN A 164 -16.93 13.13 6.98
CA GLN A 164 -18.18 13.87 6.71
C GLN A 164 -19.39 12.95 6.57
N ALA A 165 -19.20 11.75 6.02
CA ALA A 165 -20.24 10.74 5.91
C ALA A 165 -20.50 9.98 7.23
N GLY A 166 -19.73 10.24 8.29
CA GLY A 166 -19.89 9.59 9.60
C GLY A 166 -19.43 8.15 9.65
N HIS A 167 -18.54 7.74 8.75
CA HIS A 167 -17.96 6.39 8.72
C HIS A 167 -16.58 6.33 9.37
N PHE A 168 -15.87 7.46 9.40
CA PHE A 168 -14.60 7.63 10.10
C PHE A 168 -14.78 8.63 11.25
N PHE A 169 -13.96 8.48 12.29
CA PHE A 169 -14.00 9.35 13.48
C PHE A 169 -12.58 9.81 13.84
N PRO A 170 -12.38 11.09 14.20
CA PRO A 170 -11.05 11.61 14.52
C PRO A 170 -10.48 10.95 15.79
N THR A 171 -9.17 10.74 15.83
CA THR A 171 -8.49 10.15 17.00
C THR A 171 -8.26 11.13 18.15
N THR A 172 -8.19 12.43 17.87
CA THR A 172 -8.08 13.47 18.89
C THR A 172 -9.47 13.88 19.38
N THR A 173 -9.89 13.34 20.52
CA THR A 173 -11.11 13.76 21.21
C THR A 173 -10.86 15.07 21.95
N THR A 174 -11.27 16.19 21.36
CA THR A 174 -11.65 17.37 22.13
C THR A 174 -12.92 17.03 22.91
N GLU A 175 -12.79 16.86 24.23
CA GLU A 175 -13.74 16.83 25.39
C GLU A 175 -15.26 16.64 25.24
N ASN A 176 -15.87 16.50 24.07
CA ASN A 176 -17.32 16.41 23.84
C ASN A 176 -17.69 15.37 22.77
N ASN A 177 -16.89 14.32 22.59
CA ASN A 177 -17.25 13.24 21.66
C ASN A 177 -18.14 12.23 22.40
N PRO A 178 -19.41 12.00 22.01
CA PRO A 178 -20.30 11.04 22.69
C PRO A 178 -19.82 9.58 22.69
N LEU A 179 -18.65 9.30 22.08
CA LEU A 179 -17.97 8.01 22.12
C LEU A 179 -16.98 7.85 23.27
N THR A 180 -16.59 8.91 24.00
CA THR A 180 -15.56 8.83 25.06
C THR A 180 -16.06 8.46 26.44
N ASP A 181 -17.38 8.36 26.66
CA ASP A 181 -17.93 7.98 27.97
C ASP A 181 -17.86 6.47 28.26
N ASN A 182 -17.41 5.64 27.32
CA ASN A 182 -17.12 4.24 27.55
C ASN A 182 -15.74 3.87 26.99
N ALA A 183 -14.96 3.16 27.79
CA ALA A 183 -13.59 2.71 27.52
C ALA A 183 -13.45 1.68 26.36
N ALA A 184 -14.10 1.91 25.22
CA ALA A 184 -14.25 0.99 24.10
C ALA A 184 -13.43 1.39 22.85
N THR A 185 -12.34 2.13 23.01
CA THR A 185 -11.41 2.43 21.89
C THR A 185 -10.56 1.23 21.48
N CYS A 186 -10.47 0.17 22.31
CA CYS A 186 -9.72 -1.05 22.00
C CYS A 186 -10.39 -2.00 21.00
N ASP A 187 -11.67 -1.80 20.67
CA ASP A 187 -12.44 -2.78 19.87
C ASP A 187 -12.67 -2.32 18.42
N MET A 188 -12.03 -1.23 17.99
CA MET A 188 -12.27 -0.60 16.70
C MET A 188 -11.05 -0.71 15.80
N ASN A 189 -11.31 -0.84 14.50
CA ASN A 189 -10.26 -0.67 13.51
C ASN A 189 -9.76 0.77 13.53
N THR A 190 -8.48 0.94 13.20
CA THR A 190 -7.90 2.24 12.92
C THR A 190 -7.37 2.28 11.50
N LEU A 191 -7.36 3.48 10.91
CA LEU A 191 -6.60 3.75 9.71
C LEU A 191 -5.62 4.88 9.96
N SER A 192 -4.42 4.79 9.39
CA SER A 192 -3.45 5.88 9.37
C SER A 192 -2.82 6.05 8.00
N LEU A 193 -2.69 7.29 7.54
CA LEU A 193 -2.02 7.63 6.28
C LEU A 193 -0.71 8.34 6.60
N HIS A 194 0.39 7.86 6.04
CA HIS A 194 1.75 8.34 6.31
C HIS A 194 2.39 8.86 5.03
N LEU A 195 2.90 10.11 5.08
CA LEU A 195 3.67 10.69 3.98
C LEU A 195 5.16 10.47 4.19
N GLY A 196 5.80 9.83 3.22
CA GLY A 196 7.25 9.73 3.13
C GLY A 196 7.74 8.39 2.58
N PRO A 197 9.05 8.26 2.38
CA PRO A 197 9.63 7.02 1.93
C PRO A 197 9.55 5.94 3.02
N ALA A 198 9.40 4.69 2.58
CA ALA A 198 9.16 3.53 3.44
C ALA A 198 10.25 3.31 4.49
N ASP A 199 11.51 3.64 4.18
CA ASP A 199 12.65 3.57 5.10
C ASP A 199 12.49 4.42 6.37
N LYS A 200 11.66 5.48 6.33
CA LYS A 200 11.37 6.32 7.51
C LYS A 200 10.34 5.71 8.45
N PHE A 201 9.74 4.59 8.06
CA PHE A 201 8.70 3.89 8.80
C PHE A 201 9.13 2.47 9.20
N SER A 202 10.44 2.21 9.33
CA SER A 202 10.97 0.91 9.79
C SER A 202 10.33 0.43 11.10
N ASP A 203 10.11 1.32 12.08
CA ASP A 203 9.43 0.99 13.34
C ASP A 203 7.98 0.49 13.15
N LEU A 204 7.31 0.97 12.10
CA LEU A 204 5.95 0.56 11.74
C LEU A 204 5.98 -0.75 10.96
N LEU A 205 6.90 -0.88 9.99
CA LEU A 205 7.14 -2.11 9.23
C LEU A 205 7.52 -3.27 10.17
N GLY A 206 8.27 -3.01 11.23
CA GLY A 206 8.63 -4.00 12.26
C GLY A 206 7.45 -4.54 13.05
N LYS A 207 6.30 -3.84 13.05
CA LYS A 207 5.05 -4.26 13.70
C LYS A 207 4.06 -4.89 12.72
N ALA A 208 4.38 -4.90 11.43
CA ALA A 208 3.50 -5.40 10.39
C ALA A 208 3.28 -6.90 10.53
N HIS A 209 2.02 -7.31 10.40
CA HIS A 209 1.69 -8.72 10.23
C HIS A 209 1.53 -9.05 8.75
N ILE A 210 0.89 -8.14 8.01
CA ILE A 210 0.74 -8.19 6.55
C ILE A 210 1.20 -6.87 5.97
N ILE A 211 2.05 -6.95 4.96
CA ILE A 211 2.33 -5.84 4.05
C ILE A 211 1.77 -6.21 2.68
N PHE A 212 1.01 -5.30 2.08
CA PHE A 212 0.56 -5.40 0.70
C PHE A 212 1.34 -4.36 -0.13
N ALA A 213 1.93 -4.78 -1.22
CA ALA A 213 2.63 -3.91 -2.16
C ALA A 213 2.14 -4.19 -3.58
N TYR A 214 1.48 -3.20 -4.20
CA TYR A 214 1.13 -3.27 -5.62
C TYR A 214 2.38 -3.01 -6.47
N SER A 215 3.23 -4.03 -6.57
CA SER A 215 4.62 -3.91 -7.03
C SER A 215 4.81 -3.98 -8.54
N THR A 216 3.74 -4.10 -9.32
CA THR A 216 3.77 -4.39 -10.77
C THR A 216 4.73 -3.50 -11.56
N THR A 217 4.87 -2.23 -11.16
CA THR A 217 5.68 -1.21 -11.86
C THR A 217 6.94 -0.77 -11.11
N TRP A 218 7.35 -1.45 -10.04
CA TRP A 218 8.51 -1.05 -9.23
C TRP A 218 9.85 -1.24 -9.99
N GLU A 219 11.00 -1.35 -9.33
CA GLU A 219 12.26 -1.77 -9.96
C GLU A 219 12.52 -3.28 -9.76
N THR A 220 13.23 -3.93 -10.69
CA THR A 220 13.54 -5.37 -10.64
C THR A 220 15.03 -5.64 -10.79
N SER A 221 15.53 -6.67 -10.11
CA SER A 221 16.90 -7.19 -10.26
C SER A 221 17.05 -8.27 -11.35
N GLY A 222 15.94 -8.83 -11.84
CA GLY A 222 15.94 -9.81 -12.93
C GLY A 222 14.84 -10.87 -12.78
N PHE A 223 14.87 -11.91 -13.61
CA PHE A 223 13.93 -13.03 -13.55
C PHE A 223 14.53 -14.22 -12.79
N SER A 224 13.78 -14.78 -11.85
CA SER A 224 14.13 -16.04 -11.16
C SER A 224 13.40 -17.21 -11.81
N GLY A 225 14.16 -18.14 -12.38
CA GLY A 225 13.62 -19.38 -12.92
C GLY A 225 13.03 -20.31 -11.85
N GLU A 226 13.51 -20.23 -10.60
CA GLU A 226 13.01 -21.03 -9.49
C GLU A 226 11.62 -20.58 -9.03
N LEU A 227 11.44 -19.27 -8.88
CA LEU A 227 10.16 -18.68 -8.49
C LEU A 227 9.20 -18.49 -9.67
N GLY A 228 9.71 -18.55 -10.90
CA GLY A 228 8.95 -18.24 -12.11
C GLY A 228 8.50 -16.78 -12.15
N ALA A 229 9.28 -15.87 -11.57
CA ALA A 229 8.87 -14.49 -11.28
C ALA A 229 9.98 -13.48 -11.58
N MET A 230 9.59 -12.25 -11.92
CA MET A 230 10.50 -11.11 -11.80
C MET A 230 10.78 -10.84 -10.32
N ILE A 231 12.02 -10.54 -9.97
CA ILE A 231 12.44 -10.28 -8.60
C ILE A 231 12.53 -8.78 -8.37
N LEU A 232 11.96 -8.32 -7.27
CA LEU A 232 12.08 -6.93 -6.84
C LEU A 232 13.56 -6.52 -6.71
N ASP A 233 13.85 -5.24 -6.93
CA ASP A 233 15.21 -4.71 -6.78
C ASP A 233 15.80 -5.00 -5.37
N HIS A 234 17.12 -5.03 -5.30
CA HIS A 234 17.87 -5.28 -4.06
C HIS A 234 17.48 -4.31 -2.94
N SER A 235 17.22 -3.04 -3.26
CA SER A 235 16.84 -2.02 -2.27
C SER A 235 15.55 -2.36 -1.51
N TRP A 236 14.52 -2.86 -2.21
CA TRP A 236 13.25 -3.27 -1.59
C TRP A 236 13.41 -4.53 -0.75
N ASN A 237 14.16 -5.51 -1.25
CA ASN A 237 14.43 -6.75 -0.52
C ASN A 237 15.19 -6.48 0.78
N GLU A 238 16.23 -5.65 0.71
CA GLU A 238 17.02 -5.26 1.87
C GLU A 238 16.19 -4.48 2.88
N LEU A 239 15.44 -3.46 2.42
CA LEU A 239 14.58 -2.64 3.29
C LEU A 239 13.58 -3.50 4.06
N LEU A 240 12.83 -4.35 3.36
CA LEU A 240 11.80 -5.18 3.98
C LEU A 240 12.42 -6.23 4.90
N ALA A 241 13.52 -6.88 4.51
CA ALA A 241 14.16 -7.90 5.34
C ALA A 241 14.78 -7.32 6.62
N GLN A 242 15.28 -6.08 6.57
CA GLN A 242 15.85 -5.40 7.73
C GLN A 242 14.79 -4.78 8.64
N SER A 243 13.67 -4.32 8.07
CA SER A 243 12.65 -3.59 8.82
C SER A 243 11.56 -4.48 9.40
N CYS A 244 11.22 -5.60 8.77
CA CYS A 244 10.11 -6.45 9.18
C CYS A 244 10.53 -7.44 10.28
N SER A 245 9.58 -7.78 11.15
CA SER A 245 9.76 -8.87 12.09
C SER A 245 9.68 -10.24 11.41
N LYS A 246 10.37 -11.24 11.95
CA LYS A 246 10.18 -12.65 11.54
C LYS A 246 8.71 -13.04 11.66
N GLY A 247 8.22 -13.77 10.67
CA GLY A 247 6.81 -14.12 10.53
C GLY A 247 5.94 -13.07 9.84
N CYS A 248 6.48 -11.87 9.54
CA CYS A 248 5.79 -10.90 8.70
C CYS A 248 5.52 -11.48 7.31
N ILE A 249 4.28 -11.34 6.83
CA ILE A 249 3.87 -11.76 5.50
C ILE A 249 3.86 -10.54 4.57
N VAL A 250 4.49 -10.65 3.41
CA VAL A 250 4.43 -9.65 2.35
C VAL A 250 3.70 -10.24 1.15
N ILE A 251 2.72 -9.49 0.67
CA ILE A 251 1.98 -9.76 -0.55
C ILE A 251 2.49 -8.79 -1.61
N THR A 252 3.00 -9.32 -2.70
CA THR A 252 3.48 -8.55 -3.86
C THR A 252 2.73 -8.99 -5.12
N THR A 253 2.70 -8.14 -6.14
CA THR A 253 2.07 -8.42 -7.44
C THR A 253 3.08 -8.36 -8.59
N ASP A 254 3.01 -9.35 -9.47
CA ASP A 254 3.81 -9.54 -10.69
C ASP A 254 5.32 -9.69 -10.47
N ARG A 255 5.76 -9.50 -9.24
CA ARG A 255 7.15 -9.52 -8.81
C ARG A 255 7.22 -10.15 -7.44
N ALA A 256 8.23 -10.98 -7.22
CA ALA A 256 8.45 -11.65 -5.95
C ALA A 256 9.63 -11.02 -5.20
N LEU A 257 9.67 -11.24 -3.90
CA LEU A 257 10.84 -11.01 -3.07
C LEU A 257 11.86 -12.14 -3.26
N ASP A 258 13.12 -11.81 -3.09
CA ASP A 258 14.27 -12.68 -3.29
C ASP A 258 14.49 -13.60 -2.07
N PRO A 259 14.48 -14.93 -2.25
CA PRO A 259 14.73 -15.87 -1.16
C PRO A 259 16.08 -15.72 -0.46
N SER A 260 17.09 -15.14 -1.13
CA SER A 260 18.41 -14.89 -0.53
C SER A 260 18.37 -13.90 0.63
N TYR A 261 17.29 -13.11 0.76
CA TYR A 261 17.05 -12.19 1.88
C TYR A 261 16.18 -12.80 2.99
N GLY A 262 15.90 -14.12 2.94
CA GLY A 262 15.12 -14.84 3.95
C GLY A 262 13.62 -14.93 3.67
N TRP A 263 13.19 -14.58 2.46
CA TRP A 263 11.79 -14.65 2.04
C TRP A 263 11.41 -16.05 1.53
N GLU A 264 10.42 -16.66 2.15
CA GLU A 264 9.90 -17.97 1.75
C GLU A 264 8.51 -17.82 1.13
N LEU A 265 8.29 -18.42 -0.05
CA LEU A 265 6.98 -18.46 -0.70
C LEU A 265 6.06 -19.45 0.03
N LEU A 266 4.95 -18.95 0.57
CA LEU A 266 4.04 -19.75 1.41
C LEU A 266 3.10 -20.67 0.63
N CYS A 267 2.76 -20.30 -0.61
CA CYS A 267 1.88 -21.09 -1.46
C CYS A 267 2.20 -20.85 -2.95
N PRO A 268 1.69 -21.70 -3.87
CA PRO A 268 1.74 -21.39 -5.29
C PRO A 268 1.22 -19.97 -5.55
N SER A 269 1.86 -19.27 -6.48
CA SER A 269 1.44 -17.93 -6.87
C SER A 269 -0.01 -17.95 -7.35
N LEU A 270 -0.74 -16.87 -7.05
CA LEU A 270 -2.19 -16.79 -7.28
C LEU A 270 -2.48 -15.81 -8.40
N GLU A 271 -3.05 -16.31 -9.49
CA GLU A 271 -3.55 -15.45 -10.56
C GLU A 271 -4.83 -14.77 -10.09
N VAL A 272 -4.87 -13.45 -10.24
CA VAL A 272 -6.01 -12.63 -9.84
C VAL A 272 -6.35 -11.61 -10.92
N GLU A 273 -7.61 -11.19 -10.97
CA GLU A 273 -8.05 -10.17 -11.92
C GLU A 273 -7.34 -8.86 -11.61
N ASN A 274 -6.72 -8.25 -12.62
CA ASN A 274 -6.22 -6.89 -12.54
C ASN A 274 -6.45 -6.19 -13.88
N ARG A 275 -7.41 -5.26 -13.90
CA ARG A 275 -7.80 -4.59 -15.15
C ARG A 275 -6.75 -3.61 -15.64
N GLU A 276 -5.87 -3.14 -14.76
CA GLU A 276 -4.81 -2.21 -15.11
C GLU A 276 -3.74 -2.86 -16.02
N VAL A 277 -3.53 -4.18 -15.89
CA VAL A 277 -2.47 -4.92 -16.60
C VAL A 277 -2.92 -6.26 -17.19
N ALA A 278 -4.23 -6.44 -17.41
CA ALA A 278 -4.83 -7.66 -17.98
C ALA A 278 -4.56 -8.96 -17.18
N GLY A 279 -4.58 -8.84 -15.85
CA GLY A 279 -4.29 -9.92 -14.90
C GLY A 279 -3.03 -9.64 -14.10
N SER A 280 -2.97 -10.12 -12.87
CA SER A 280 -1.75 -10.07 -12.05
C SER A 280 -1.50 -11.39 -11.35
N MET A 281 -0.23 -11.65 -11.09
CA MET A 281 0.23 -12.75 -10.24
C MET A 281 0.54 -12.26 -8.83
N GLY A 282 -0.17 -12.76 -7.83
CA GLY A 282 0.12 -12.51 -6.42
C GLY A 282 1.13 -13.49 -5.85
N TYR A 283 2.17 -12.98 -5.18
CA TYR A 283 3.15 -13.74 -4.41
C TYR A 283 2.96 -13.45 -2.93
N ILE A 284 2.81 -14.50 -2.12
CA ILE A 284 2.58 -14.41 -0.68
C ILE A 284 3.79 -15.03 0.02
N GLN A 285 4.64 -14.19 0.60
CA GLN A 285 5.93 -14.59 1.13
C GLN A 285 6.06 -14.22 2.60
N VAL A 286 6.75 -15.05 3.38
CA VAL A 286 7.02 -14.81 4.81
C VAL A 286 8.50 -14.62 5.08
N LEU A 287 8.84 -13.74 6.02
CA LEU A 287 10.22 -13.59 6.50
C LEU A 287 10.55 -14.64 7.56
N ARG A 288 11.63 -15.41 7.39
CA ARG A 288 12.03 -16.50 8.31
C ARG A 288 13.20 -16.18 9.25
#